data_AF-A0A6I2M2R0-F1
#
_entry.id   AF-A0A6I2M2R0-F1
#
_cell.length_a   1.000
_cell.length_b   1.000
_cell.length_c   1.000
_cell.angle_alpha   90.00
_cell.angle_beta   90.00
_cell.angle_gamma   90.00
#
_symmetry.space_group_name_H-M   'P 1'
#
loop_
_entity.id
_entity.type
_entity.pdbx_description
1 polymer ?
#
loop_
_entity_poly.entity_id
_entity_poly.type
_entity_poly.pdbx_seq_one_letter_code
_entity_poly.pdbx_strand_id
1 'polypeptide(L)' 'MPMRRRPTPQQLELFARPCDADLVPAPHWQTLPEEARVTLTELMVRLILDHTGAQAPHLTEARHEA' A
#
# COMPACT_ATOMS: atom_id res chain seq x y z
N MET A 1 -4.58 -15.20 40.22
CA MET A 1 -5.19 -15.29 38.87
C MET A 1 -4.22 -14.68 37.87
N PRO A 2 -3.64 -15.41 36.91
CA PRO A 2 -2.74 -14.78 35.95
C PRO A 2 -3.56 -14.02 34.89
N MET A 3 -3.28 -12.73 34.72
CA MET A 3 -3.90 -11.88 33.71
C MET A 3 -3.51 -12.38 32.31
N ARG A 4 -4.51 -12.65 31.46
CA ARG A 4 -4.31 -12.90 30.03
C ARG A 4 -3.79 -11.62 29.38
N ARG A 5 -2.48 -11.56 29.11
CA ARG A 5 -1.90 -10.48 28.30
C ARG A 5 -2.47 -10.61 26.90
N ARG A 6 -3.26 -9.62 26.46
CA ARG A 6 -3.71 -9.55 25.06
C ARG A 6 -2.45 -9.39 24.18
N PRO A 7 -2.30 -10.18 23.11
CA PRO A 7 -1.24 -9.94 22.14
C PRO A 7 -1.45 -8.55 21.56
N THR A 8 -0.49 -7.65 21.77
CA THR A 8 -0.43 -6.36 21.10
C THR A 8 -0.42 -6.60 19.59
N PRO A 9 -1.27 -5.91 18.81
CA PRO A 9 -1.24 -6.04 17.36
C PRO A 9 0.15 -5.68 16.87
N GLN A 10 0.83 -6.64 16.25
CA GLN A 10 2.13 -6.41 15.64
C GLN A 10 1.87 -5.54 14.41
N GLN A 11 2.08 -4.22 14.55
CA GLN A 11 2.10 -3.35 13.38
C GLN A 11 3.27 -3.79 12.50
N LEU A 12 2.95 -4.27 11.30
CA LEU A 12 3.93 -4.47 10.25
C LEU A 12 4.44 -3.08 9.87
N GLU A 13 5.66 -2.73 10.26
CA GLU A 13 6.37 -1.57 9.74
C GLU A 13 6.73 -1.87 8.27
N LEU A 14 5.78 -1.58 7.38
CA LEU A 14 5.89 -1.85 5.94
C LEU A 14 6.92 -0.93 5.26
N PHE A 15 7.33 0.15 5.92
CA PHE A 15 8.29 1.11 5.39
C PHE A 15 9.30 1.45 6.49
N ALA A 16 10.58 1.50 6.14
CA ALA A 16 11.62 1.93 7.06
C ALA A 16 11.26 3.32 7.61
N ARG A 17 11.28 3.46 8.94
CA ARG A 17 11.07 4.75 9.59
C ARG A 17 12.04 5.76 8.98
N PRO A 18 11.54 6.82 8.31
CA PRO A 18 12.43 7.81 7.72
C PRO A 18 13.29 8.41 8.84
N CYS A 19 14.59 8.50 8.58
CA CYS A 19 15.52 9.15 9.49
C CYS A 19 15.04 10.59 9.69
N ASP A 20 14.79 11.01 10.94
CA ASP A 20 14.17 12.30 11.29
C ASP A 20 14.92 13.52 10.72
N ALA A 21 16.12 13.33 10.16
CA ALA A 21 16.99 14.35 9.58
C ALA A 21 16.64 14.78 8.14
N ASP A 22 15.89 13.98 7.37
CA ASP A 22 15.62 14.22 5.93
C ASP A 22 14.15 14.49 5.61
N LEU A 23 13.35 14.85 6.62
CA LEU A 23 11.93 15.16 6.45
C LEU A 23 11.76 16.56 5.84
N VAL A 24 12.08 16.71 4.56
CA VAL A 24 11.35 17.68 3.74
C VAL A 24 9.88 17.32 3.91
N PRO A 25 9.04 18.22 4.44
CA PRO A 25 7.64 17.91 4.66
C PRO A 25 7.03 17.48 3.34
N ALA A 26 6.68 16.19 3.25
CA ALA A 26 6.06 15.67 2.06
C ALA A 26 4.79 16.49 1.79
N PRO A 27 4.60 17.00 0.56
CA PRO A 27 3.42 17.77 0.24
C PRO A 27 2.17 16.93 0.51
N HIS A 28 1.12 17.55 1.04
CA HIS A 28 -0.15 16.86 1.26
C HIS A 28 -0.62 16.24 -0.05
N TRP A 29 -1.10 14.99 -0.02
CA TRP A 29 -1.56 14.26 -1.21
C TRP A 29 -2.51 15.06 -2.13
N GLN A 30 -3.38 15.88 -1.55
CA GLN A 30 -4.34 16.73 -2.28
C GLN A 30 -3.68 17.90 -3.03
N THR A 31 -2.47 18.30 -2.63
CA THR A 31 -1.71 19.40 -3.26
C THR A 31 -0.94 18.96 -4.50
N LEU A 32 -0.84 17.64 -4.73
CA LEU A 32 -0.22 17.11 -5.93
C LEU A 32 -1.11 17.34 -7.16
N PRO A 33 -0.54 17.63 -8.34
CA PRO A 33 -1.27 17.62 -9.60
C PRO A 33 -1.98 16.29 -9.83
N GLU A 34 -3.09 16.32 -10.57
CA GLU A 34 -3.88 15.11 -10.85
C GLU A 34 -3.05 14.01 -11.50
N GLU A 35 -2.25 14.36 -12.51
CA GLU A 35 -1.33 13.44 -13.18
C GLU A 35 -0.39 12.75 -12.19
N ALA A 36 0.23 13.51 -11.28
CA ALA A 36 1.13 12.95 -10.26
C ALA A 36 0.41 12.00 -9.30
N ARG A 37 -0.83 12.31 -8.91
CA ARG A 37 -1.63 11.42 -8.05
C ARG A 37 -1.98 10.11 -8.76
N VAL A 38 -2.35 10.18 -10.05
CA VAL A 38 -2.66 9.00 -10.86
C VAL A 38 -1.41 8.12 -11.01
N THR A 39 -0.28 8.69 -11.42
CA THR A 39 0.98 7.95 -11.58
C THR A 39 1.44 7.29 -10.27
N LEU A 40 1.35 8.00 -9.14
CA LEU A 40 1.70 7.45 -7.84
C LEU A 40 0.76 6.32 -7.42
N THR A 41 -0.54 6.45 -7.68
CA THR A 41 -1.52 5.40 -7.38
C THR A 41 -1.24 4.15 -8.20
N GLU A 42 -0.98 4.27 -9.50
CA GLU A 42 -0.62 3.15 -10.36
C GLU A 42 0.67 2.46 -9.91
N LEU A 43 1.66 3.23 -9.46
CA LEU A 43 2.89 2.66 -8.92
C LEU A 43 2.62 1.89 -7.62
N MET A 44 1.86 2.45 -6.69
CA MET A 44 1.50 1.79 -5.44
C MET A 44 0.74 0.49 -5.68
N VAL A 45 -0.24 0.50 -6.59
CA VAL A 45 -1.00 -0.71 -6.96
C VAL A 45 -0.07 -1.78 -7.53
N ARG A 46 0.82 -1.43 -8.45
CA ARG A 46 1.80 -2.38 -9.00
C ARG A 46 2.71 -2.97 -7.93
N LEU A 47 3.22 -2.16 -7.00
CA LEU A 47 4.07 -2.63 -5.91
C LEU A 47 3.34 -3.60 -4.97
N ILE A 48 2.06 -3.34 -4.67
CA ILE A 48 1.24 -4.22 -3.84
C ILE A 48 0.98 -5.56 -4.55
N LEU A 49 0.62 -5.50 -5.83
CA LEU A 49 0.34 -6.70 -6.63
C LEU A 49 1.60 -7.56 -6.85
N ASP A 50 2.73 -6.92 -7.15
CA ASP A 50 4.04 -7.59 -7.28
C ASP A 50 4.45 -8.27 -5.96
N HIS A 51 4.32 -7.55 -4.83
CA HIS A 51 4.67 -8.09 -3.51
C HIS A 51 3.82 -9.30 -3.10
N THR A 52 2.52 -9.29 -3.44
CA THR A 52 1.61 -10.37 -3.09
C THR A 52 1.73 -11.58 -4.02
N GLY A 53 2.53 -11.49 -5.09
CA GLY A 53 2.57 -12.48 -6.17
C GLY A 53 1.25 -12.59 -6.94
N ALA A 54 0.27 -11.75 -6.59
CA ALA A 54 -0.96 -11.58 -7.31
C ALA A 54 -0.69 -10.59 -8.44
N GLN A 55 0.02 -11.06 -9.46
CA GLN A 55 -0.13 -10.46 -10.79
C GLN A 55 -1.65 -10.43 -11.05
N ALA A 56 -2.24 -9.23 -11.07
CA ALA A 56 -3.66 -9.12 -11.33
C ALA A 56 -3.94 -9.93 -12.60
N PRO A 57 -4.84 -10.93 -12.56
CA PRO A 57 -5.25 -11.57 -13.77
C PRO A 57 -5.81 -10.43 -14.62
N HIS A 58 -5.12 -10.14 -15.72
CA HIS A 58 -5.68 -9.51 -16.89
C HIS A 58 -7.19 -9.81 -16.90
N LEU A 59 -7.99 -8.75 -16.79
CA LEU A 59 -9.44 -8.80 -16.78
C LEU A 59 -9.90 -9.36 -18.14
N THR A 60 -9.76 -10.67 -18.32
CA THR A 60 -10.43 -11.40 -19.38
C THR A 60 -11.76 -11.77 -18.77
N GLU A 61 -12.76 -10.94 -19.06
CA GLU A 61 -14.16 -11.29 -18.93
C GLU A 61 -14.44 -12.49 -19.85
N ALA A 62 -14.02 -13.69 -19.44
CA ALA A 62 -14.59 -14.92 -19.94
C ALA A 62 -15.93 -15.10 -19.22
N ARG A 63 -16.93 -14.42 -19.78
CA ARG A 63 -18.37 -14.62 -19.54
C ARG A 63 -18.66 -16.13 -19.62
N HIS A 64 -18.78 -16.75 -18.45
CA HIS A 64 -19.37 -18.08 -18.32
C HIS A 64 -20.89 -17.91 -18.36
N GLU A 65 -21.49 -18.08 -19.53
CA GLU A 65 -22.90 -18.47 -19.64
C GLU A 65 -22.92 -19.84 -20.32
N ALA A 66 -23.43 -20.81 -19.55
CA ALA A 66 -23.59 -22.22 -19.88
C ALA A 66 -24.78 -22.45 -20.82
#